data_AF-A0A916LW96-F1
#
_entry.id   AF-A0A916LW96-F1
#
_cell.length_a   1.000
_cell.length_b   1.000
_cell.length_c   1.000
_cell.angle_alpha   90.00
_cell.angle_beta   90.00
_cell.angle_gamma   90.00
#
_symmetry.space_group_name_H-M   'P 1'
#
loop_
_entity.id
_entity.type
_entity.pdbx_description
1 polymer ?
#
loop_
_entity_poly.entity_id
_entity_poly.type
_entity_poly.pdbx_seq_one_letter_code
_entity_poly.pdbx_strand_id
1 'polypeptide(L)'
;MADPLSIRAFQQLIRDRYFATDSARGTPGTFMWLIEEVGELATALQDNAPGKSPTPEQRANLSEEFADVLAWLATLANVNGVDLELALEKYTNPGRVEGVKD
;
A
#
# COMPACT_ATOMS: atom_id res chain seq x y z
N MET A 1 -0.65 -19.53 -17.94
CA MET A 1 -1.35 -18.90 -16.79
C MET A 1 -0.42 -17.82 -16.30
N ALA A 2 -0.91 -16.60 -16.04
CA ALA A 2 -0.06 -15.57 -15.43
C ALA A 2 0.34 -16.05 -14.04
N ASP A 3 1.59 -15.81 -13.64
CA ASP A 3 2.05 -16.13 -12.29
C ASP A 3 1.23 -15.33 -11.26
N PRO A 4 0.99 -15.89 -10.06
CA PRO A 4 0.33 -15.16 -8.98
C PRO A 4 1.06 -13.84 -8.69
N LEU A 5 0.31 -12.77 -8.42
CA LEU A 5 0.89 -11.49 -8.02
C LEU A 5 1.67 -11.67 -6.70
N SER A 6 2.97 -11.39 -6.72
CA SER A 6 3.81 -11.31 -5.52
C SER A 6 4.02 -9.85 -5.09
N ILE A 7 4.42 -9.65 -3.82
CA ILE A 7 4.76 -8.32 -3.30
C ILE A 7 5.92 -7.71 -4.10
N ARG A 8 6.93 -8.52 -4.43
CA ARG A 8 8.05 -8.07 -5.28
C ARG A 8 7.58 -7.67 -6.67
N ALA A 9 6.71 -8.46 -7.31
CA ALA A 9 6.20 -8.14 -8.64
C ALA A 9 5.37 -6.86 -8.63
N PHE A 10 4.52 -6.67 -7.62
CA PHE A 10 3.76 -5.43 -7.43
C PHE A 10 4.68 -4.22 -7.20
N GLN A 11 5.64 -4.32 -6.29
CA GLN A 11 6.59 -3.24 -6.03
C GLN A 11 7.39 -2.85 -7.27
N GLN A 12 7.81 -3.84 -8.08
CA GLN A 12 8.52 -3.61 -9.34
C GLN A 12 7.63 -2.90 -10.36
N LEU A 13 6.36 -3.31 -10.50
CA LEU A 13 5.40 -2.65 -11.38
C LEU A 13 5.23 -1.16 -11.03
N ILE A 14 5.12 -0.84 -9.74
CA ILE A 14 5.05 0.55 -9.26
C ILE A 14 6.35 1.30 -9.57
N ARG A 15 7.50 0.65 -9.34
CA ARG A 15 8.82 1.23 -9.64
C ARG A 15 8.95 1.60 -11.12
N ASP A 16 8.62 0.67 -12.01
CA ASP A 16 8.79 0.84 -13.45
C ASP A 16 7.94 1.97 -14.01
N ARG A 17 6.78 2.23 -13.40
CA ARG A 17 5.85 3.27 -13.85
C ARG A 17 6.16 4.65 -13.29
N TYR A 18 6.51 4.75 -12.01
CA TYR A 18 6.43 6.03 -11.30
C TYR A 18 7.75 6.49 -10.66
N PHE A 19 8.75 5.61 -10.54
CA PHE A 19 9.97 5.89 -9.77
C PHE A 19 10.71 7.16 -10.20
N ALA A 20 10.82 7.44 -11.50
CA ALA A 20 11.54 8.61 -11.99
C ALA A 20 10.93 9.95 -11.50
N THR A 21 9.60 10.04 -11.47
CA THR A 21 8.90 11.23 -11.00
C THR A 21 8.88 11.28 -9.47
N ASP A 22 8.67 10.14 -8.82
CA ASP A 22 8.53 10.08 -7.37
C ASP A 22 9.86 10.27 -6.63
N SER A 23 10.97 9.75 -7.18
CA SER A 23 12.29 9.96 -6.59
C SER A 23 12.72 11.43 -6.63
N ALA A 24 12.26 12.19 -7.63
CA ALA A 24 12.51 13.63 -7.72
C ALA A 24 11.76 14.43 -6.64
N ARG A 25 10.56 13.96 -6.23
CA ARG A 25 9.78 14.53 -5.11
C ARG A 25 10.41 14.21 -3.74
N GLY A 26 11.16 13.12 -3.64
CA GLY A 26 11.88 12.71 -2.43
C GLY A 26 10.96 12.15 -1.34
N THR A 27 11.57 11.69 -0.24
CA THR A 27 10.88 10.99 0.86
C THR A 27 9.77 11.83 1.52
N PRO A 28 10.00 13.10 1.93
CA PRO A 28 8.96 13.87 2.62
C PRO A 28 7.71 14.10 1.75
N GLY A 29 7.90 14.45 0.48
CA GLY A 29 6.78 14.68 -0.44
C GLY A 29 6.04 13.38 -0.78
N THR A 30 6.76 12.27 -0.93
CA THR A 30 6.15 10.95 -1.15
C THR A 30 5.39 10.44 0.07
N PHE A 31 5.89 10.71 1.28
CA PHE A 31 5.17 10.40 2.50
C PHE A 31 3.87 11.20 2.63
N MET A 32 3.86 12.47 2.22
CA MET A 32 2.62 13.27 2.20
C MET A 32 1.54 12.65 1.31
N TRP A 33 1.90 12.19 0.10
CA TRP A 33 0.97 11.46 -0.77
C TRP A 33 0.45 10.18 -0.12
N LEU A 34 1.32 9.37 0.50
CA LEU A 34 0.84 8.19 1.25
C LEU A 34 -0.20 8.55 2.32
N ILE A 35 -0.01 9.67 3.03
CA ILE A 35 -0.97 10.11 4.06
C ILE A 35 -2.27 10.64 3.46
N GLU A 36 -2.22 11.25 2.28
CA GLU A 36 -3.41 11.65 1.52
C GLU A 36 -4.29 10.42 1.22
N GLU A 37 -3.72 9.36 0.64
CA GLU A 37 -4.44 8.12 0.35
C GLU A 37 -4.99 7.43 1.61
N VAL A 38 -4.27 7.52 2.74
CA VAL A 38 -4.79 7.00 4.02
C VAL A 38 -6.02 7.80 4.47
N GLY A 39 -6.07 9.11 4.18
CA GLY A 39 -7.23 9.96 4.43
C GLY A 39 -8.41 9.63 3.50
N GLU A 40 -8.14 9.37 2.22
CA GLU A 40 -9.16 8.93 1.26
C GLU A 40 -9.73 7.57 1.64
N LEU A 41 -8.86 6.61 2.01
CA LEU A 41 -9.26 5.32 2.57
C LEU A 41 -10.12 5.48 3.84
N ALA A 42 -9.75 6.39 4.75
CA ALA A 42 -10.55 6.65 5.95
C ALA A 42 -11.97 7.14 5.60
N THR A 43 -12.09 7.98 4.58
CA THR A 43 -13.39 8.46 4.07
C THR A 43 -14.19 7.32 3.46
N ALA A 44 -13.57 6.51 2.60
CA ALA A 44 -14.24 5.36 1.98
C ALA A 44 -14.70 4.31 3.01
N LEU A 45 -13.91 4.08 4.07
CA LEU A 45 -14.29 3.22 5.19
C LEU A 45 -15.51 3.76 5.93
N GLN A 46 -15.57 5.07 6.18
CA GLN A 46 -16.70 5.70 6.86
C GLN A 46 -18.00 5.61 6.04
N ASP A 47 -17.90 5.75 4.72
CA ASP A 47 -19.05 5.61 3.81
C ASP A 47 -19.60 4.17 3.76
N ASN A 48 -18.73 3.18 4.00
CA ASN A 48 -19.08 1.77 4.02
C ASN A 48 -19.28 1.20 5.45
N ALA A 49 -19.36 2.07 6.47
CA ALA A 49 -19.47 1.66 7.87
C ALA A 49 -20.76 0.88 8.20
N PRO A 50 -20.79 0.07 9.28
CA PRO A 50 -21.99 -0.64 9.71
C PRO A 50 -23.20 0.29 9.87
N GLY A 51 -24.36 -0.13 9.34
CA GLY A 51 -25.58 0.68 9.35
C GLY A 51 -25.70 1.67 8.18
N LYS A 52 -24.69 1.77 7.30
CA LYS A 52 -24.80 2.45 6.01
C LYS A 52 -25.34 1.51 4.94
N SER A 53 -25.83 2.09 3.85
CA SER A 53 -26.22 1.38 2.63
C SER A 53 -25.44 1.99 1.45
N PRO A 54 -24.15 1.62 1.30
CA PRO A 54 -23.28 2.26 0.32
C PRO A 54 -23.74 1.99 -1.11
N THR A 55 -23.56 2.97 -1.99
CA THR A 55 -23.79 2.79 -3.43
C THR A 55 -22.77 1.81 -4.03
N PRO A 56 -23.02 1.27 -5.23
CA PRO A 56 -22.00 0.51 -5.95
C PRO A 56 -20.70 1.31 -6.15
N GLU A 57 -20.78 2.62 -6.41
CA GLU A 57 -19.57 3.45 -6.53
C GLU A 57 -18.80 3.53 -5.21
N GLN A 58 -19.48 3.75 -4.07
CA GLN A 58 -18.81 3.80 -2.76
C GLN A 58 -18.11 2.49 -2.39
N ARG A 59 -18.66 1.34 -2.82
CA ARG A 59 -18.00 0.03 -2.65
C ARG A 59 -16.79 -0.15 -3.57
N ALA A 60 -16.88 0.34 -4.81
CA ALA A 60 -15.75 0.33 -5.73
C ALA A 60 -14.62 1.21 -5.21
N ASN A 61 -14.94 2.44 -4.81
CA ASN A 61 -14.00 3.40 -4.24
C ASN A 61 -13.23 2.79 -3.06
N LEU A 62 -13.92 2.11 -2.13
CA LEU A 62 -13.26 1.44 -1.01
C LEU A 62 -12.15 0.47 -1.46
N SER A 63 -12.39 -0.31 -2.52
CA SER A 63 -11.39 -1.24 -3.04
C SER A 63 -10.23 -0.51 -3.73
N GLU A 64 -10.51 0.61 -4.38
CA GLU A 64 -9.52 1.47 -5.03
C GLU A 64 -8.59 2.10 -3.96
N GLU A 65 -9.13 2.69 -2.90
CA GLU A 65 -8.32 3.32 -1.84
C GLU A 65 -7.38 2.33 -1.13
N PHE A 66 -7.80 1.06 -0.95
CA PHE A 66 -6.91 0.03 -0.43
C PHE A 66 -5.73 -0.25 -1.39
N ALA A 67 -5.98 -0.21 -2.69
CA ALA A 67 -4.95 -0.39 -3.70
C ALA A 67 -4.01 0.83 -3.76
N ASP A 68 -4.54 2.04 -3.61
CA ASP A 68 -3.75 3.27 -3.67
C ASP A 68 -2.83 3.41 -2.44
N VAL A 69 -3.31 3.09 -1.23
CA VAL A 69 -2.45 3.01 -0.04
C VAL A 69 -1.31 2.01 -0.24
N LEU A 70 -1.57 0.84 -0.84
CA LEU A 70 -0.52 -0.13 -1.15
C LEU A 70 0.46 0.39 -2.20
N ALA A 71 -0.02 1.04 -3.26
CA ALA A 71 0.79 1.61 -4.32
C ALA A 71 1.75 2.68 -3.77
N TRP A 72 1.24 3.60 -2.95
CA TRP A 72 2.04 4.67 -2.35
C TRP A 72 3.01 4.18 -1.28
N LEU A 73 2.67 3.12 -0.55
CA LEU A 73 3.62 2.45 0.34
C LEU A 73 4.77 1.82 -0.47
N ALA A 74 4.46 1.17 -1.60
CA ALA A 74 5.48 0.62 -2.50
C ALA A 74 6.34 1.72 -3.15
N THR A 75 5.74 2.85 -3.53
CA THR A 75 6.47 4.04 -4.01
C THR A 75 7.43 4.54 -2.94
N LEU A 76 6.97 4.71 -1.70
CA LEU A 76 7.82 5.16 -0.59
C LEU A 76 8.97 4.18 -0.32
N ALA A 77 8.71 2.87 -0.36
CA ALA A 77 9.74 1.84 -0.24
C ALA A 77 10.77 1.93 -1.39
N ASN A 78 10.31 2.12 -2.63
CA ASN A 78 11.17 2.27 -3.80
C ASN A 78 12.09 3.50 -3.69
N VAL A 79 11.57 4.64 -3.24
CA VAL A 79 12.34 5.89 -3.02
C VAL A 79 13.42 5.70 -1.95
N ASN A 80 13.16 4.88 -0.93
CA ASN A 80 14.09 4.63 0.18
C ASN A 80 14.93 3.35 0.01
N GLY A 81 14.87 2.68 -1.16
CA GLY A 81 15.65 1.48 -1.44
C GLY A 81 15.29 0.27 -0.58
N VAL A 82 14.04 0.18 -0.11
CA VAL A 82 13.54 -0.93 0.72
C VAL A 82 12.88 -1.98 -0.17
N ASP A 83 13.25 -3.25 -0.01
CA ASP A 83 12.57 -4.40 -0.59
C ASP A 83 11.44 -4.86 0.34
N LEU A 84 10.19 -4.70 -0.08
CA LEU A 84 9.03 -5.00 0.76
C LEU A 84 8.86 -6.49 1.03
N GLU A 85 9.18 -7.35 0.06
CA GLU A 85 9.04 -8.79 0.22
C GLU A 85 10.05 -9.32 1.25
N LEU A 86 11.30 -8.84 1.20
CA LEU A 86 12.31 -9.12 2.23
C LEU A 86 11.92 -8.51 3.59
N ALA A 87 11.36 -7.30 3.61
CA ALA A 87 10.91 -6.67 4.87
C ALA A 87 9.79 -7.48 5.55
N LEU A 88 8.91 -8.11 4.77
CA LEU A 88 7.83 -8.96 5.26
C LEU A 88 8.31 -10.28 5.87
N GLU A 89 9.56 -10.71 5.66
CA GLU A 89 10.15 -11.85 6.38
C GLU A 89 10.02 -11.70 7.90
N LYS A 90 9.97 -10.46 8.40
CA LYS A 90 9.72 -10.14 9.81
C LYS A 90 8.46 -10.82 10.36
N TYR A 91 7.43 -10.99 9.55
CA TYR A 91 6.14 -11.56 9.95
C TYR A 91 5.82 -12.90 9.28
N THR A 92 6.52 -13.24 8.21
CA THR A 92 6.27 -14.46 7.42
C THR A 92 7.26 -15.57 7.69
N ASN A 93 8.42 -15.28 8.30
CA ASN A 93 9.36 -16.30 8.75
C ASN A 93 8.99 -16.76 10.19
N PRO A 94 8.50 -18.00 10.38
CA PRO A 94 8.10 -18.49 11.70
C PRO A 94 9.24 -18.48 12.73
N GLY A 95 10.50 -18.56 12.30
CA GLY A 95 11.67 -18.52 13.17
C GLY A 95 12.09 -17.12 13.62
N ARG A 96 11.39 -16.06 13.18
CA ARG A 96 11.65 -14.66 13.58
C ARG A 96 10.53 -14.02 14.39
N VAL A 97 9.34 -14.63 14.42
CA VAL A 97 8.19 -14.15 15.19
C VAL A 97 8.22 -14.81 16.58
N GLU A 98 9.17 -14.43 17.41
CA GLU A 98 9.18 -14.83 18.83
C GLU A 98 8.53 -13.74 19.69
N GLY A 99 7.49 -14.11 20.43
CA GLY A 99 6.80 -13.27 21.40
C GLY A 99 5.48 -12.68 20.89
N VAL A 100 4.46 -12.76 21.73
CA VAL A 100 3.24 -11.96 21.60
C VAL A 100 3.60 -10.56 22.09
N LYS A 101 3.37 -9.51 21.29
CA LYS A 101 3.35 -8.16 21.85
C LYS A 101 2.03 -8.02 22.59
N ASP A 102 2.12 -7.84 23.90
CA ASP A 102 0.99 -7.52 24.79
C ASP A 102 0.23 -6.26 24.35
#